data_AF-A0A933ZSE2-F1
#
_entry.id   AF-A0A933ZSE2-F1
#
_cell.length_a   1.000
_cell.length_b   1.000
_cell.length_c   1.000
_cell.angle_alpha   90.00
_cell.angle_beta   90.00
_cell.angle_gamma   90.00
#
_symmetry.space_group_name_H-M   'P 1'
#
loop_
_entity.id
_entity.type
_entity.pdbx_description
1 polymer ?
#
loop_
_entity_poly.entity_id
_entity_poly.type
_entity_poly.pdbx_seq_one_letter_code
_entity_poly.pdbx_strand_id
1 'polypeptide(L)'
;MRTRIAVVVAVLVILFVDIGGPAQCRACTAFLASTPEGHLVAKGFDWITGEGWIVWNERGRTRSLLFADGSPQDTWTSRYASLTLTTVGPGFPVSGMNEAGLAIEALVDLSGRPTSSAQPG
;
A
#
# COMPACT_ATOMS: atom_id res chain seq x y z
N MET A 1 -8.39 -31.36 44.10
CA MET A 1 -9.36 -31.32 42.97
C MET A 1 -9.64 -29.89 42.50
N ARG A 2 -9.99 -28.96 43.40
CA ARG A 2 -10.26 -27.54 43.10
C ARG A 2 -9.11 -26.80 42.38
N THR A 3 -7.87 -26.99 42.80
CA THR A 3 -6.69 -26.37 42.17
C THR A 3 -6.44 -26.86 40.74
N ARG A 4 -6.69 -28.16 40.47
CA ARG A 4 -6.54 -28.74 39.13
C ARG A 4 -7.62 -28.21 38.18
N ILE A 5 -8.84 -28.04 38.67
CA ILE A 5 -9.94 -27.44 37.90
C ILE A 5 -9.65 -25.97 37.61
N ALA A 6 -9.17 -25.20 38.59
CA ALA A 6 -8.80 -23.80 38.39
C ALA A 6 -7.68 -23.61 37.35
N VAL A 7 -6.67 -24.49 37.37
CA VAL A 7 -5.59 -24.48 36.36
C VAL A 7 -6.12 -24.85 34.98
N VAL A 8 -6.98 -25.86 34.86
CA VAL A 8 -7.58 -26.23 33.57
C VAL A 8 -8.47 -25.10 33.04
N VAL A 9 -9.28 -24.46 33.88
CA VAL A 9 -10.10 -23.31 33.48
C VAL A 9 -9.22 -22.14 33.06
N ALA A 10 -8.14 -21.84 33.78
CA ALA A 10 -7.21 -20.77 33.41
C ALA A 10 -6.52 -21.06 32.07
N VAL A 11 -6.08 -22.30 31.83
CA VAL A 11 -5.50 -22.71 30.55
C VAL A 11 -6.51 -22.61 29.41
N LEU A 12 -7.75 -23.04 29.63
CA LEU A 12 -8.81 -22.91 28.63
C LEU A 12 -9.12 -21.42 28.35
N VAL A 13 -9.23 -20.59 29.38
CA VAL A 13 -9.43 -19.13 29.19
C VAL A 13 -8.29 -18.53 28.38
N ILE A 14 -7.03 -18.86 28.68
CA ILE A 14 -5.87 -18.39 27.91
C ILE A 14 -5.94 -18.87 26.45
N LEU A 15 -6.31 -20.13 26.21
CA LEU A 15 -6.44 -20.69 24.86
C LEU A 15 -7.64 -20.09 24.08
N PHE A 16 -8.66 -19.58 24.75
CA PHE A 16 -9.86 -18.99 24.13
C PHE A 16 -9.82 -17.45 24.03
N VAL A 17 -8.87 -16.76 24.68
CA VAL A 17 -8.72 -15.29 24.63
C VAL A 17 -8.16 -14.78 23.29
N ASP A 18 -7.54 -15.64 22.47
CA ASP A 18 -6.94 -15.24 21.18
C ASP A 18 -7.89 -15.21 19.97
N ILE A 19 -9.19 -15.52 20.14
CA ILE A 19 -10.12 -15.63 18.99
C ILE A 19 -10.58 -14.25 18.47
N GLY A 20 -10.25 -13.17 19.18
CA GLY A 20 -10.64 -11.80 18.86
C GLY A 20 -9.46 -10.87 18.55
N GLY A 21 -8.40 -11.37 17.91
CA GLY A 21 -7.29 -10.52 17.44
C GLY A 21 -7.79 -9.26 16.72
N PRO A 22 -7.08 -8.11 16.84
CA PRO A 22 -7.58 -6.85 16.28
C PRO A 22 -7.96 -7.08 14.83
N ALA A 23 -9.17 -6.65 14.46
CA ALA A 23 -9.62 -6.68 13.08
C ALA A 23 -8.48 -6.15 12.22
N GLN A 24 -7.95 -6.98 11.31
CA GLN A 24 -6.81 -6.60 10.48
C GLN A 24 -7.19 -5.31 9.77
N CYS A 25 -6.67 -4.18 10.23
CA CYS A 25 -6.75 -2.93 9.51
C CYS A 25 -5.92 -3.11 8.25
N ARG A 26 -6.57 -3.49 7.15
CA ARG A 26 -5.93 -3.62 5.83
C ARG A 26 -5.80 -2.23 5.24
N ALA A 27 -4.93 -1.42 5.82
CA ALA A 27 -4.75 -0.02 5.48
C ALA A 27 -3.27 0.31 5.36
N CYS A 28 -2.90 0.91 4.24
CA CYS A 28 -1.52 1.37 4.03
C CYS A 28 -1.11 2.37 5.12
N THR A 29 0.17 2.38 5.49
CA THR A 29 0.74 3.34 6.44
C THR A 29 1.87 4.12 5.78
N ALA A 30 1.97 5.42 6.03
CA ALA A 30 3.13 6.22 5.64
C ALA A 30 3.49 7.20 6.75
N PHE A 31 4.78 7.53 6.86
CA PHE A 31 5.27 8.56 7.77
C PHE A 31 6.40 9.37 7.15
N LEU A 32 6.55 10.60 7.66
CA LEU A 32 7.69 11.48 7.40
C LEU A 32 8.37 11.78 8.73
N ALA A 33 9.65 11.43 8.83
CA ALA A 33 10.49 11.75 9.97
C ALA A 33 11.55 12.79 9.55
N SER A 34 11.83 13.74 10.44
CA SER A 34 12.98 14.64 10.27
C SER A 34 14.16 14.09 11.07
N THR A 35 15.30 13.91 10.41
CA THR A 35 16.57 13.49 11.01
C THR A 35 17.61 14.59 10.82
N PRO A 36 18.74 14.56 11.55
CA PRO A 36 19.84 15.49 11.32
C PRO A 36 20.38 15.48 9.89
N GLU A 37 20.26 14.35 9.19
CA GLU A 37 20.73 14.13 7.81
C GLU A 37 19.69 14.51 6.74
N GLY A 38 18.44 14.78 7.13
CA GLY A 38 17.38 15.19 6.22
C GLY A 38 16.02 14.59 6.55
N HIS A 39 15.12 14.57 5.58
CA HIS A 39 13.79 14.01 5.73
C HIS A 39 13.76 12.54 5.26
N LEU A 40 13.25 11.65 6.12
CA LEU A 40 13.00 10.24 5.80
C LEU A 40 11.51 10.04 5.58
N VAL A 41 11.14 9.60 4.38
CA VAL A 41 9.79 9.14 4.06
C VAL A 41 9.79 7.62 4.04
N ALA A 42 8.81 6.99 4.68
CA ALA A 42 8.63 5.55 4.65
C ALA A 42 7.16 5.16 4.51
N LYS A 43 6.93 3.98 3.92
CA LYS A 43 5.60 3.44 3.66
C LYS A 43 5.55 1.93 3.86
N GLY A 44 4.50 1.48 4.54
CA GLY A 44 3.97 0.11 4.44
C GLY A 44 2.82 0.08 3.43
N PHE A 45 2.93 -0.77 2.41
CA PHE A 45 1.89 -0.96 1.40
C PHE A 45 1.16 -2.28 1.63
N ASP A 46 -0.01 -2.19 2.23
CA ASP A 46 -0.85 -3.35 2.54
C ASP A 46 -1.68 -3.73 1.31
N TRP A 47 -1.25 -4.79 0.63
CA TRP A 47 -1.91 -5.27 -0.58
C TRP A 47 -2.13 -6.79 -0.55
N ILE A 48 -2.97 -7.27 -1.45
CA ILE A 48 -3.34 -8.71 -1.50
C ILE A 48 -2.15 -9.55 -1.98
N THR A 49 -1.28 -8.98 -2.81
CA THR A 49 -0.06 -9.61 -3.30
C THR A 49 1.18 -8.99 -2.66
N GLY A 50 2.24 -9.78 -2.47
CA GLY A 50 3.55 -9.31 -1.99
C GLY A 50 4.51 -8.91 -3.11
N GLU A 51 4.04 -8.89 -4.35
CA GLU A 51 4.86 -8.62 -5.54
C GLU A 51 4.71 -7.18 -6.01
N GLY A 52 5.81 -6.61 -6.50
CA GLY A 52 5.83 -5.29 -7.09
C GLY A 52 7.07 -5.07 -7.94
N TRP A 53 7.01 -4.04 -8.78
CA TRP A 53 8.10 -3.62 -9.65
C TRP A 53 8.60 -2.24 -9.25
N ILE A 54 9.91 -2.06 -9.38
CA ILE A 54 10.54 -0.74 -9.38
C ILE A 54 10.73 -0.32 -10.84
N VAL A 55 10.24 0.86 -11.18
CA VAL A 55 10.29 1.40 -12.53
C VAL A 55 11.09 2.70 -12.52
N TRP A 56 12.12 2.73 -13.37
CA TRP A 56 12.86 3.95 -13.67
C TRP A 56 12.15 4.75 -14.77
N ASN A 57 11.87 6.02 -14.49
CA ASN A 57 11.26 6.94 -15.43
C ASN A 57 12.25 8.05 -15.75
N GLU A 58 12.63 8.15 -17.02
CA GLU A 58 13.53 9.21 -17.49
C GLU A 58 12.82 10.57 -17.56
N ARG A 59 13.59 11.65 -17.39
CA ARG A 59 13.16 13.01 -17.73
C ARG A 59 12.99 13.16 -19.25
N GLY A 60 12.21 14.17 -19.66
CA GLY A 60 11.98 14.48 -21.07
C GLY A 60 11.06 13.51 -21.79
N ARG A 61 10.43 12.57 -21.09
CA ARG A 61 9.51 11.60 -21.69
C ARG A 61 8.09 12.16 -21.70
N THR A 62 7.49 12.22 -22.88
CA THR A 62 6.08 12.55 -23.02
C THR A 62 5.23 11.36 -22.57
N ARG A 63 4.20 11.67 -21.79
CA ARG A 63 3.21 10.77 -21.22
C ARG A 63 1.83 11.29 -21.57
N SER A 64 0.85 10.40 -21.54
CA SER A 64 -0.54 10.72 -21.81
C SER A 64 -1.44 10.08 -20.76
N LEU A 65 -2.60 10.69 -20.52
CA LEU A 65 -3.61 10.11 -19.63
C LEU A 65 -4.24 8.87 -20.29
N LEU A 66 -4.47 7.84 -19.48
CA LEU A 66 -5.23 6.66 -19.91
C LEU A 66 -6.71 6.87 -19.55
N PHE A 67 -7.52 7.18 -20.56
CA PHE A 67 -8.98 7.21 -20.43
C PHE A 67 -9.60 5.93 -21.01
N ALA A 68 -10.55 5.33 -20.29
CA ALA A 68 -11.20 4.09 -20.69
C ALA A 68 -12.15 4.27 -21.90
N ASP A 69 -12.64 5.49 -22.12
CA ASP A 69 -13.61 5.84 -23.17
C ASP A 69 -12.96 6.28 -24.49
N GLY A 70 -11.62 6.31 -24.57
CA GLY A 70 -10.89 6.73 -25.76
C GLY A 70 -10.93 8.23 -26.03
N SER A 71 -11.34 9.05 -25.05
CA SER A 71 -11.32 10.52 -25.15
C SER A 71 -9.90 11.08 -25.39
N PRO A 72 -9.79 12.31 -25.95
CA PRO A 72 -8.49 12.94 -26.19
C PRO A 72 -7.63 12.94 -24.93
N GLN A 73 -6.40 12.46 -25.08
CA GLN A 73 -5.48 12.32 -23.95
C GLN A 73 -4.71 13.61 -23.75
N ASP A 74 -4.87 14.22 -22.58
CA ASP A 74 -3.94 15.27 -22.15
C ASP A 74 -2.54 14.67 -22.03
N THR A 75 -1.55 15.43 -22.50
CA THR A 75 -0.15 15.01 -22.49
C THR A 75 0.71 15.93 -21.65
N TRP A 76 1.76 15.36 -21.07
CA TRP A 76 2.79 16.11 -20.37
C TRP A 76 4.16 15.51 -20.65
N THR A 77 5.19 16.33 -20.57
CA THR A 77 6.58 15.88 -20.66
C THR A 77 7.20 15.91 -19.26
N SER A 78 7.81 14.80 -18.84
CA SER A 78 8.43 14.70 -17.51
C SER A 78 9.56 15.73 -17.35
N ARG A 79 9.47 16.61 -16.36
CA ARG A 79 10.55 17.56 -16.04
C ARG A 79 11.69 16.91 -15.26
N TYR A 80 11.36 15.92 -14.43
CA TYR A 80 12.28 15.22 -13.54
C TYR A 80 12.24 13.72 -13.82
N ALA A 81 13.39 13.06 -13.70
CA ALA A 81 13.47 11.61 -13.63
C ALA A 81 12.95 11.12 -12.28
N SER A 82 12.37 9.93 -12.24
CA SER A 82 11.79 9.37 -11.02
C SER A 82 11.90 7.86 -10.95
N LEU A 83 12.02 7.34 -9.73
CA LEU A 83 11.82 5.95 -9.39
C LEU A 83 10.42 5.77 -8.83
N THR A 84 9.68 4.79 -9.33
CA THR A 84 8.31 4.50 -8.88
C THR A 84 8.14 3.04 -8.55
N LEU A 85 7.32 2.73 -7.55
CA LEU A 85 6.87 1.36 -7.27
C LEU A 85 5.46 1.16 -7.83
N THR A 86 5.20 -0.05 -8.35
CA THR A 86 3.92 -0.44 -8.94
C THR A 86 3.63 -1.92 -8.66
N THR A 87 2.35 -2.27 -8.51
CA THR A 87 1.89 -3.66 -8.43
C THR A 87 1.19 -4.15 -9.69
N VAL A 88 1.18 -3.37 -10.77
CA VAL A 88 0.55 -3.76 -12.05
C VAL A 88 1.42 -3.49 -13.27
N GLY A 89 2.46 -2.66 -13.15
CA GLY A 89 3.45 -2.43 -14.20
C GLY A 89 3.70 -0.96 -14.53
N PRO A 90 4.57 -0.69 -15.53
CA PRO A 90 4.93 0.68 -15.93
C PRO A 90 3.71 1.52 -16.29
N GLY A 91 3.70 2.79 -15.85
CA GLY A 91 2.58 3.72 -16.07
C GLY A 91 1.51 3.73 -14.98
N PHE A 92 1.58 2.82 -14.00
CA PHE A 92 0.63 2.72 -12.90
C PHE A 92 1.33 2.77 -11.53
N PRO A 93 1.96 3.90 -11.16
CA PRO A 93 2.68 4.01 -9.91
C PRO A 93 1.75 4.07 -8.69
N VAL A 94 2.13 3.41 -7.60
CA VAL A 94 1.48 3.52 -6.28
C VAL A 94 2.33 4.30 -5.26
N SER A 95 3.61 4.50 -5.59
CA SER A 95 4.62 5.18 -4.77
C SER A 95 5.74 5.66 -5.69
N GLY A 96 6.51 6.67 -5.26
CA GLY A 96 7.76 7.02 -5.93
C GLY A 96 8.38 8.30 -5.43
N MET A 97 9.61 8.55 -5.91
CA MET A 97 10.36 9.76 -5.64
C MET A 97 11.08 10.23 -6.91
N ASN A 98 11.14 11.54 -7.13
CA ASN A 98 11.90 12.13 -8.22
C ASN A 98 13.30 12.60 -7.78
N GLU A 99 14.15 12.91 -8.74
CA GLU A 99 15.52 13.39 -8.51
C GLU A 99 15.61 14.77 -7.82
N ALA A 100 14.50 15.49 -7.68
CA ALA A 100 14.42 16.73 -6.91
C ALA A 100 14.02 16.50 -5.44
N GLY A 101 13.86 15.24 -5.01
CA GLY A 101 13.49 14.87 -3.64
C GLY A 101 11.99 14.92 -3.34
N LEU A 102 11.13 15.12 -4.35
CA LEU A 102 9.68 15.02 -4.15
C LEU A 102 9.28 13.54 -4.12
N ALA A 103 8.78 13.09 -2.98
CA ALA A 103 8.17 11.79 -2.80
C ALA A 103 6.63 11.88 -2.81
N ILE A 104 5.96 10.92 -3.45
CA ILE A 104 4.50 10.84 -3.54
C ILE A 104 4.08 9.42 -3.15
N GLU A 105 3.09 9.33 -2.26
CA GLU A 105 2.58 8.06 -1.74
C GLU A 105 1.06 7.96 -1.85
N ALA A 106 0.57 6.97 -2.60
CA ALA A 106 -0.85 6.62 -2.61
C ALA A 106 -1.15 5.64 -1.47
N LEU A 107 -2.12 6.00 -0.61
CA LEU A 107 -2.63 5.11 0.44
C LEU A 107 -4.00 4.60 0.02
N VAL A 108 -4.19 3.29 0.04
CA VAL A 108 -5.46 2.67 -0.32
C VAL A 108 -6.23 2.31 0.94
N ASP A 109 -7.48 2.77 1.00
CA ASP A 109 -8.46 2.33 1.97
C ASP A 109 -9.36 1.24 1.35
N LEU A 110 -9.33 0.05 1.93
CA LEU A 110 -10.14 -1.09 1.50
C LEU A 110 -11.43 -1.24 2.31
N SER A 111 -11.65 -0.41 3.33
CA SER A 111 -12.80 -0.51 4.24
C SER A 111 -14.14 -0.12 3.58
N GLY A 112 -14.11 0.65 2.49
CA GLY A 112 -15.29 1.15 1.78
C GLY A 112 -15.74 0.34 0.55
N ARG A 113 -15.04 -0.73 0.16
CA ARG A 113 -15.53 -1.59 -0.94
C ARG A 113 -16.58 -2.56 -0.40
N PRO A 114 -17.82 -2.60 -0.93
CA PRO A 114 -18.67 -3.75 -0.68
C PRO A 114 -17.89 -4.99 -1.16
N THR A 115 -17.80 -6.00 -0.30
CA THR A 115 -17.30 -7.31 -0.65
C THR A 115 -18.29 -7.99 -1.60
N SER A 116 -18.51 -7.45 -2.80
CA SER A 116 -19.26 -8.13 -3.84
C SER A 116 -18.28 -9.06 -4.55
N SER A 117 -18.26 -10.29 -4.08
CA SER A 117 -18.02 -11.49 -4.87
C SER A 117 -18.65 -11.36 -6.26
N ALA A 118 -17.82 -11.23 -7.31
CA ALA A 118 -18.02 -11.76 -8.67
C ALA A 118 -16.98 -11.12 -9.61
N GLN A 119 -15.92 -11.87 -9.93
CA GLN A 119 -15.29 -11.73 -11.25
C GLN A 119 -16.22 -12.41 -12.26
N PRO A 120 -16.62 -11.79 -13.38
CA PRO A 120 -17.11 -12.56 -14.52
C PRO A 120 -15.91 -13.29 -15.13
N GLY A 121 -16.08 -14.59 -15.38
CA GLY A 121 -15.17 -15.39 -16.20
C GLY A 121 -15.26 -15.05 -17.69
#